data_AF-A0A1G8UYA6-F1
#
_entry.id   AF-A0A1G8UYA6-F1
#
_cell.length_a   1.000
_cell.length_b   1.000
_cell.length_c   1.000
_cell.angle_alpha   90.00
_cell.angle_beta   90.00
_cell.angle_gamma   90.00
#
_symmetry.space_group_name_H-M   'P 1'
#
loop_
_entity.id
_entity.type
_entity.pdbx_description
1 polymer ?
#
loop_
_entity_poly.entity_id
_entity_poly.type
_entity_poly.pdbx_seq_one_letter_code
_entity_poly.pdbx_strand_id
1 'polypeptide(L)' 'MAGSYLPSMRMAYELCLATAGKQVPNGPDWIHEVKHDGYRMLVIRENERVRLLSRNGSDWTNRYPSIAERTDRSISS' A
#
# COMPACT_ATOMS: atom_id res chain seq x y z
N MET A 1 11.37 -32.41 5.57
CA MET A 1 11.78 -31.31 4.66
C MET A 1 10.85 -30.13 4.89
N ALA A 2 11.09 -29.36 5.96
CA ALA A 2 10.29 -28.18 6.29
C ALA A 2 10.99 -26.96 5.67
N GLY A 3 10.37 -26.34 4.66
CA GLY A 3 10.84 -25.07 4.12
C GLY A 3 10.69 -23.99 5.19
N SER A 4 11.81 -23.53 5.73
CA SER A 4 11.85 -22.40 6.66
C SER A 4 11.42 -21.14 5.90
N TYR A 5 10.16 -20.77 6.05
CA TYR A 5 9.69 -19.43 5.71
C TYR A 5 10.56 -18.44 6.47
N LEU A 6 11.39 -17.69 5.75
CA LEU A 6 12.19 -16.61 6.32
C LEU A 6 11.23 -15.67 7.08
N PRO A 7 11.59 -15.23 8.30
CA PRO A 7 10.71 -14.41 9.10
C PRO A 7 10.37 -13.17 8.29
N SER A 8 9.07 -12.91 8.13
CA SER A 8 8.59 -11.74 7.43
C SER A 8 9.33 -10.53 7.98
N MET A 9 10.01 -9.82 7.10
CA MET A 9 10.51 -8.49 7.40
C MET A 9 9.31 -7.72 7.94
N ARG A 10 9.30 -7.44 9.25
CA ARG A 10 8.24 -6.67 9.89
C ARG A 10 8.24 -5.32 9.23
N MET A 11 7.32 -5.11 8.30
CA MET A 11 7.07 -3.77 7.83
C MET A 11 6.55 -2.96 9.00
N ALA A 12 7.01 -1.72 9.14
CA ALA A 12 6.52 -0.82 10.18
C ALA A 12 5.00 -0.56 10.07
N TYR A 13 4.40 -0.93 8.93
CA TYR A 13 2.98 -0.76 8.62
C TYR A 13 2.40 -2.06 8.07
N GLU A 14 1.27 -2.49 8.60
CA GLU A 14 0.51 -3.64 8.11
C GLU A 14 -0.62 -3.20 7.18
N LEU A 15 -0.77 -3.89 6.05
CA LEU A 15 -1.84 -3.61 5.10
C LEU A 15 -3.15 -4.29 5.54
N CYS A 16 -4.20 -3.49 5.71
CA CYS A 16 -5.55 -4.02 5.92
C CYS A 16 -6.02 -4.81 4.70
N LEU A 17 -6.29 -6.11 4.85
CA LEU A 17 -6.72 -6.98 3.75
C LEU A 17 -8.24 -7.08 3.69
N ALA A 18 -8.78 -7.00 2.49
CA ALA A 18 -10.20 -7.25 2.26
C ALA A 18 -10.51 -8.75 2.42
N THR A 19 -11.63 -9.05 3.05
CA THR A 19 -12.16 -10.42 3.10
C THR A 19 -13.00 -10.66 1.84
N ALA A 20 -12.78 -11.79 1.17
CA ALA A 20 -13.57 -12.16 0.00
C ALA A 20 -15.02 -12.44 0.40
N GLY A 21 -15.96 -11.74 -0.25
CA GLY A 21 -17.40 -11.92 -0.05
C GLY A 21 -18.10 -12.32 -1.35
N LYS A 22 -19.23 -13.02 -1.25
CA LYS A 22 -20.07 -13.37 -2.42
C LYS A 22 -21.02 -12.24 -2.82
N GLN A 23 -21.32 -11.33 -1.91
CA GLN A 23 -22.25 -10.22 -2.11
C GLN A 23 -21.62 -8.95 -1.54
N VAL A 24 -21.90 -7.82 -2.17
CA VAL A 24 -21.50 -6.51 -1.65
C VAL A 24 -22.38 -6.20 -0.43
N PRO A 25 -21.78 -5.90 0.73
CA PRO A 25 -22.55 -5.54 1.92
C PRO A 25 -23.28 -4.21 1.71
N ASN A 26 -24.41 -3.99 2.39
CA ASN A 26 -25.24 -2.80 2.25
C ASN A 26 -25.58 -2.23 3.63
N GLY A 27 -25.97 -0.95 3.69
CA GLY A 27 -26.41 -0.27 4.91
C GLY A 27 -25.66 1.04 5.17
N PRO A 28 -26.10 1.82 6.16
CA PRO A 28 -25.53 3.15 6.44
C PRO A 28 -24.07 3.10 6.93
N ASP A 29 -23.63 1.96 7.47
CA ASP A 29 -22.26 1.78 7.97
C ASP A 29 -21.25 1.37 6.88
N TRP A 30 -21.69 1.26 5.62
CA TRP A 30 -20.85 0.80 4.52
C TRP A 30 -20.53 1.92 3.54
N ILE A 31 -19.24 2.03 3.21
CA ILE A 31 -18.74 2.84 2.10
C ILE A 31 -18.26 1.88 1.00
N HIS A 32 -18.48 2.25 -0.26
CA HIS A 32 -18.07 1.47 -1.41
C HIS A 32 -17.04 2.22 -2.25
N GLU A 33 -15.95 1.53 -2.55
CA GLU A 33 -14.88 2.04 -3.42
C GLU A 33 -14.70 1.11 -4.62
N VAL A 34 -14.28 1.68 -5.76
CA VAL A 34 -13.98 0.89 -6.96
C VAL A 34 -12.74 0.03 -6.71
N LYS A 35 -12.84 -1.26 -7.00
CA LYS A 35 -11.67 -2.14 -6.97
C LYS A 35 -10.78 -1.86 -8.20
N HIS A 36 -9.65 -1.19 -7.96
CA HIS A 36 -8.60 -1.05 -8.97
C HIS A 36 -7.81 -2.36 -9.12
N ASP A 37 -7.47 -2.72 -10.36
CA ASP A 37 -6.56 -3.82 -10.64
C ASP A 37 -5.14 -3.28 -10.88
N GLY A 38 -4.22 -3.66 -10.01
CA GLY A 38 -2.89 -3.10 -9.96
C GLY A 38 -2.14 -3.47 -8.69
N TYR A 39 -1.00 -2.84 -8.47
CA TYR A 39 -0.17 -3.08 -7.30
C TYR A 39 -0.60 -2.18 -6.14
N ARG A 40 -0.89 -2.80 -4.98
CA ARG A 40 -1.08 -2.05 -3.75
C ARG A 40 0.26 -1.52 -3.24
N MET A 41 0.30 -0.23 -2.94
CA MET A 41 1.49 0.48 -2.53
C MET A 41 1.19 1.38 -1.33
N LEU A 42 2.10 1.40 -0.36
CA LEU A 42 2.14 2.40 0.70
C LEU A 42 3.04 3.55 0.26
N VAL A 43 2.54 4.77 0.35
CA VAL A 43 3.33 5.99 0.15
C VAL A 43 3.64 6.54 1.52
N ILE A 44 4.92 6.48 1.91
CA ILE A 44 5.40 6.97 3.20
C ILE A 44 6.18 8.24 2.93
N ARG A 45 5.71 9.35 3.49
CA ARG A 45 6.43 10.64 3.45
C ARG A 45 6.94 10.99 4.84
N GLU A 46 8.25 11.18 4.95
CA GLU A 46 8.96 11.63 6.13
C GLU A 46 9.74 12.88 5.73
N ASN A 47 9.21 14.07 6.06
CA ASN A 47 9.73 15.36 5.57
C ASN A 47 9.82 15.39 4.02
N GLU A 48 11.02 15.64 3.48
CA GLU A 48 11.32 15.70 2.04
C GLU A 48 11.62 14.31 1.43
N ARG A 49 11.49 13.24 2.22
CA ARG A 49 11.73 11.88 1.75
C ARG A 49 10.41 11.15 1.51
N VAL A 50 10.18 10.71 0.27
CA VAL A 50 9.08 9.81 -0.09
C VAL A 50 9.62 8.41 -0.35
N ARG A 51 8.95 7.40 0.20
CA ARG A 51 9.18 5.98 -0.10
C ARG A 51 7.89 5.33 -0.59
N LEU A 52 8.02 4.50 -1.62
CA LEU A 52 6.91 3.72 -2.18
C LEU A 52 7.13 2.24 -1.83
N LEU A 53 6.39 1.70 -0.86
CA LEU A 53 6.54 0.30 -0.44
C LEU A 53 5.44 -0.57 -1.05
N SER A 54 5.84 -1.64 -1.74
CA SER A 54 4.92 -2.65 -2.23
C SER A 54 4.25 -3.44 -1.09
N ARG A 55 3.23 -4.23 -1.42
CA ARG A 55 2.55 -5.12 -0.47
C ARG A 55 3.48 -6.06 0.31
N ASN A 56 4.59 -6.49 -0.29
CA ASN A 56 5.57 -7.38 0.35
C ASN A 56 6.77 -6.61 0.96
N GLY A 57 6.70 -5.29 1.05
CA GLY A 57 7.72 -4.47 1.72
C GLY A 57 8.92 -4.06 0.87
N SER A 58 8.91 -4.34 -0.43
CA SER A 58 9.97 -3.89 -1.34
C SER A 58 9.84 -2.38 -1.60
N ASP A 59 10.96 -1.67 -1.56
CA ASP A 59 11.02 -0.26 -1.94
C ASP A 59 11.02 -0.13 -3.47
N TRP A 60 9.96 0.47 -4.01
CA TRP A 60 9.72 0.69 -5.44
C TRP A 60 9.83 2.17 -5.82
N THR A 61 10.44 3.01 -4.98
CA THR A 61 10.59 4.45 -5.24
C THR A 61 11.31 4.71 -6.57
N ASN A 62 12.39 3.98 -6.85
CA ASN A 62 13.13 4.10 -8.11
C ASN A 62 12.37 3.52 -9.31
N ARG A 63 11.38 2.65 -9.09
CA ARG A 63 10.55 2.07 -10.15
C ARG A 63 9.47 3.04 -10.62
N TYR A 64 8.99 3.90 -9.72
CA TYR A 64 7.93 4.87 -9.99
C TYR A 64 8.32 6.28 -9.54
N PRO A 65 9.38 6.88 -10.12
CA PRO A 65 9.92 8.17 -9.67
C PRO A 65 8.90 9.31 -9.80
N SER A 66 8.03 9.28 -10.81
CA SER A 66 7.00 10.32 -11.02
C SER A 66 5.95 10.36 -9.91
N ILE A 67 5.64 9.21 -9.29
CA ILE A 67 4.71 9.14 -8.16
C ILE A 67 5.37 9.77 -6.93
N ALA A 68 6.62 9.38 -6.65
CA ALA A 68 7.37 9.92 -5.51
C ALA A 68 7.52 11.45 -5.60
N GLU A 69 7.90 11.95 -6.77
CA GLU A 69 8.11 13.38 -7.03
C GLU A 69 6.79 14.18 -6.95
N ARG A 70 5.65 13.60 -7.37
CA ARG A 70 4.34 14.26 -7.22
C ARG A 70 3.93 14.36 -5.76
N THR A 71 4.12 13.30 -4.98
CA THR A 71 3.77 13.30 -3.55
C THR A 71 4.61 14.26 -2.74
N ASP A 72 5.88 14.44 -3.08
CA ASP A 72 6.73 15.41 -2.38
C ASP A 72 6.18 16.85 -2.48
N ARG A 73 5.64 17.22 -3.65
CA ARG A 73 5.14 18.57 -3.93
C ARG A 73 3.74 18.88 -3.40
N SER A 74 2.93 17.87 -3.06
CA SER A 74 1.47 18.04 -2.90
C SER A 74 1.01 18.64 -1.56
N ILE A 75 1.90 18.99 -0.63
CA ILE A 75 1.54 19.51 0.70
C ILE A 75 2.05 20.95 0.91
N SER A 76 2.74 21.54 -0.07
CA SER A 76 3.20 22.94 -0.03
C SER A 76 2.16 23.95 -0.56
N SER A 77 0.87 23.59 -0.57
CA SER A 77 -0.25 24.42 -1.04
C SER A 77 -1.25 24.71 0.06
#